data_AF-A0A8T4QQ66-F1
#
_entry.id   AF-A0A8T4QQ66-F1
#
_cell.length_a   1.000
_cell.length_b   1.000
_cell.length_c   1.000
_cell.angle_alpha   90.00
_cell.angle_beta   90.00
_cell.angle_gamma   90.00
#
_symmetry.space_group_name_H-M   'P 1'
#
loop_
_entity.id
_entity.type
_entity.pdbx_description
1 polymer ?
#
loop_
_entity_poly.entity_id
_entity_poly.type
_entity_poly.pdbx_seq_one_letter_code
_entity_poly.pdbx_strand_id
1 'polypeptide(L)'
;NLVSFSDSHSFWPYRLGREATIFELEKLTYQNILQAIRDNGLEHGFGKNRIIQTIETDPAYGKYHFDGHRSCNIVFSPEETGKHDRICPVCRKQLTLGVAYRVEQLADRPLGFVKKNAIPFKSLIPLQEIIAGVYQTSVGSKTTQENYDKLIQLGGSENNILLSLSGTELAKVVHPKLAEAIIKSRNRQVEIKPGYDGVYGKPIFENADQTKEPQKKEATSIPLKKKQKSLTEF
;
A
#
# COMPACT_ATOMS: atom_id res chain seq x y z
N ASN A 1 -12.46 -5.74 -20.94
CA ASN A 1 -11.83 -6.24 -19.69
C ASN A 1 -11.12 -5.10 -18.98
N LEU A 2 -10.86 -5.23 -17.69
CA LEU A 2 -10.00 -4.30 -16.96
C LEU A 2 -8.57 -4.84 -16.95
N VAL A 3 -7.61 -3.94 -17.05
CA VAL A 3 -6.17 -4.22 -16.97
C VAL A 3 -5.57 -3.27 -15.95
N SER A 4 -4.55 -3.75 -15.25
CA SER A 4 -3.84 -3.03 -14.21
C SER A 4 -2.34 -3.08 -14.49
N PHE A 5 -1.68 -1.92 -14.45
CA PHE A 5 -0.26 -1.75 -14.78
C PHE A 5 0.36 -0.65 -13.92
N SER A 6 1.62 -0.84 -13.53
CA SER A 6 2.28 0.05 -12.56
C SER A 6 2.52 1.50 -13.01
N ASP A 7 2.54 1.78 -14.31
CA ASP A 7 3.02 3.06 -14.87
C ASP A 7 4.40 3.44 -14.28
N SER A 8 5.35 2.50 -14.37
CA SER A 8 6.60 2.63 -13.63
C SER A 8 7.57 3.59 -14.32
N HIS A 9 8.07 4.54 -13.53
CA HIS A 9 9.10 5.50 -13.92
C HIS A 9 10.44 5.24 -13.20
N SER A 10 10.55 4.13 -12.48
CA SER A 10 11.80 3.69 -11.85
C SER A 10 11.89 2.17 -11.77
N PHE A 11 13.12 1.68 -11.61
CA PHE A 11 13.39 0.24 -11.53
C PHE A 11 13.07 -0.36 -10.16
N TRP A 12 12.72 0.46 -9.17
CA TRP A 12 12.53 0.00 -7.80
C TRP A 12 11.30 -0.91 -7.67
N PRO A 13 11.38 -2.05 -6.96
CA PRO A 13 10.25 -2.99 -6.82
C PRO A 13 8.98 -2.37 -6.23
N TYR A 14 9.11 -1.45 -5.27
CA TYR A 14 7.97 -0.69 -4.75
C TYR A 14 7.30 0.28 -5.75
N ARG A 15 7.81 0.35 -6.99
CA ARG A 15 7.22 1.07 -8.13
C ARG A 15 6.92 0.15 -9.30
N LEU A 16 7.89 -0.63 -9.73
CA LEU A 16 7.76 -1.55 -10.85
C LEU A 16 6.89 -2.75 -10.45
N GLY A 17 5.79 -2.97 -11.16
CA GLY A 17 4.92 -4.11 -10.87
C GLY A 17 4.08 -3.98 -9.60
N ARG A 18 4.02 -2.79 -8.97
CA ARG A 18 3.07 -2.48 -7.88
C ARG A 18 1.60 -2.74 -8.27
N GLU A 19 1.34 -2.65 -9.56
CA GLU A 19 0.09 -3.00 -10.22
C GLU A 19 0.41 -3.88 -11.43
N ALA A 20 -0.37 -4.93 -11.62
CA ALA A 20 -0.11 -5.93 -12.65
C ALA A 20 -1.39 -6.64 -13.08
N THR A 21 -1.34 -7.23 -14.26
CA THR A 21 -2.40 -8.10 -14.79
C THR A 21 -1.86 -9.52 -14.89
N ILE A 22 -2.58 -10.48 -14.32
CA ILE A 22 -2.20 -11.90 -14.36
C ILE A 22 -2.94 -12.56 -15.51
N PHE A 23 -2.17 -13.15 -16.42
CA PHE A 23 -2.67 -13.84 -17.60
C PHE A 23 -2.46 -15.35 -17.47
N GLU A 24 -3.48 -16.13 -17.85
CA GLU A 24 -3.32 -17.53 -18.22
C GLU A 24 -3.28 -17.57 -19.76
N LEU A 25 -2.15 -17.99 -20.33
CA LEU A 25 -1.91 -18.04 -21.76
C LEU A 25 -1.38 -19.42 -22.14
N GLU A 26 -1.74 -19.91 -23.31
CA GLU A 26 -1.14 -21.14 -23.85
C GLU A 26 0.36 -20.96 -24.15
N LYS A 27 0.70 -19.78 -24.68
CA LYS A 27 2.07 -19.36 -24.97
C LYS A 27 2.21 -17.86 -24.77
N LEU A 28 3.35 -17.43 -24.23
CA LEU A 28 3.67 -16.01 -24.10
C LEU A 28 3.99 -15.41 -25.48
N THR A 29 2.96 -14.87 -26.14
CA THR A 29 3.07 -14.15 -27.41
C THR A 29 2.21 -12.89 -27.36
N TYR A 30 2.58 -11.88 -28.17
CA TYR A 30 1.79 -10.65 -28.28
C TYR A 30 0.33 -10.93 -28.69
N GLN A 31 0.12 -11.86 -29.62
CA GLN A 31 -1.22 -12.23 -30.10
C GLN A 31 -2.08 -12.80 -28.97
N ASN A 32 -1.52 -13.70 -28.15
CA ASN A 32 -2.26 -14.31 -27.05
C ASN A 32 -2.58 -13.29 -25.93
N ILE A 33 -1.68 -12.34 -25.66
CA ILE A 33 -1.96 -11.23 -24.72
C ILE A 33 -3.08 -10.33 -25.25
N LEU A 34 -3.00 -9.93 -26.52
CA LEU A 34 -3.99 -9.08 -27.16
C LEU A 34 -5.38 -9.73 -27.15
N GLN A 35 -5.43 -11.03 -27.42
CA GLN A 35 -6.64 -11.84 -27.32
C GLN A 35 -7.22 -11.77 -25.91
N ALA A 36 -6.45 -12.18 -24.90
CA ALA A 36 -6.87 -12.16 -23.49
C ALA A 36 -7.45 -10.80 -23.05
N ILE A 37 -6.89 -9.68 -23.53
CA ILE A 37 -7.40 -8.33 -23.22
C ILE A 37 -8.73 -8.03 -23.91
N ARG A 38 -8.91 -8.41 -25.17
CA ARG A 38 -10.09 -8.07 -25.99
C ARG A 38 -11.31 -8.90 -25.66
N ASP A 39 -11.15 -10.23 -25.64
CA ASP A 39 -12.27 -11.18 -25.59
C ASP A 39 -12.28 -12.04 -24.31
N ASN A 40 -11.23 -11.95 -23.48
CA ASN A 40 -11.02 -12.80 -22.31
C ASN A 40 -11.07 -14.31 -22.61
N GLY A 41 -10.71 -14.72 -23.84
CA GLY A 41 -10.78 -16.10 -24.29
C GLY A 41 -12.21 -16.63 -24.45
N LEU A 42 -13.21 -15.75 -24.57
CA LEU A 42 -14.63 -16.12 -24.73
C LEU A 42 -15.04 -16.29 -26.20
N GLU A 43 -14.17 -15.96 -27.16
CA GLU A 43 -14.42 -16.24 -28.58
C GLU A 43 -14.17 -17.73 -28.88
N HIS A 44 -15.15 -18.38 -29.52
CA HIS A 44 -15.10 -19.82 -29.78
C HIS A 44 -13.93 -20.21 -30.70
N GLY A 45 -13.12 -21.18 -30.28
CA GLY A 45 -12.17 -21.87 -31.16
C GLY A 45 -10.68 -21.59 -30.91
N PHE A 46 -10.35 -20.74 -29.94
CA PHE A 46 -8.98 -20.47 -29.53
C PHE A 46 -8.80 -20.79 -28.05
N GLY A 47 -7.59 -21.15 -27.68
CA GLY A 47 -7.23 -21.74 -26.40
C GLY A 47 -7.53 -20.96 -25.12
N LYS A 48 -6.96 -21.43 -24.00
CA LYS A 48 -7.09 -20.77 -22.68
C LYS A 48 -6.23 -19.51 -22.60
N ASN A 49 -6.62 -18.43 -23.29
CA ASN A 49 -5.98 -17.12 -23.21
C ASN A 49 -6.91 -16.13 -22.51
N ARG A 50 -6.67 -15.84 -21.23
CA ARG A 50 -7.56 -14.98 -20.44
C ARG A 50 -6.84 -14.22 -19.34
N ILE A 51 -7.46 -13.13 -18.90
CA ILE A 51 -7.07 -12.44 -17.68
C ILE A 51 -7.73 -13.17 -16.51
N ILE A 52 -6.92 -13.69 -15.59
CA ILE A 52 -7.42 -14.41 -14.42
C ILE A 52 -7.64 -13.50 -13.22
N GLN A 53 -6.82 -12.45 -13.09
CA GLN A 53 -6.88 -11.52 -11.97
C GLN A 53 -6.05 -10.26 -12.25
N THR A 54 -6.35 -9.17 -11.56
CA THR A 54 -5.45 -8.01 -11.43
C THR A 54 -4.82 -7.91 -10.03
N ILE A 55 -3.67 -7.26 -9.96
CA ILE A 55 -3.03 -6.77 -8.74
C ILE A 55 -3.15 -5.24 -8.80
N GLU A 56 -3.70 -4.64 -7.75
CA GLU A 56 -4.06 -3.22 -7.72
C GLU A 56 -3.52 -2.56 -6.44
N THR A 57 -3.15 -1.28 -6.54
CA THR A 57 -2.92 -0.47 -5.34
C THR A 57 -4.28 -0.11 -4.75
N ASP A 58 -4.41 -0.08 -3.43
CA ASP A 58 -5.63 0.48 -2.84
C ASP A 58 -5.75 1.97 -3.24
N PRO A 59 -6.88 2.40 -3.84
CA PRO A 59 -7.03 3.77 -4.33
C PRO A 59 -6.89 4.81 -3.22
N ALA A 60 -7.07 4.44 -1.95
CA ALA A 60 -6.84 5.31 -0.79
C ALA A 60 -5.39 5.81 -0.69
N TYR A 61 -4.41 5.16 -1.33
CA TYR A 61 -3.06 5.70 -1.45
C TYR A 61 -2.97 6.99 -2.27
N GLY A 62 -3.91 7.20 -3.19
CA GLY A 62 -3.90 8.32 -4.11
C GLY A 62 -3.90 9.68 -3.40
N LYS A 63 -3.04 10.60 -3.87
CA LYS A 63 -2.93 11.98 -3.33
C LYS A 63 -4.23 12.77 -3.31
N TYR A 64 -5.17 12.38 -4.15
CA TYR A 64 -6.45 13.03 -4.34
C TYR A 64 -7.56 11.98 -4.28
N HIS A 65 -7.46 10.98 -3.41
CA HIS A 65 -8.49 9.96 -3.29
C HIS A 65 -9.75 10.56 -2.67
N PHE A 66 -9.62 11.02 -1.43
CA PHE A 66 -10.68 11.70 -0.68
C PHE A 66 -10.63 13.20 -0.91
N ASP A 67 -11.76 13.83 -0.59
CA ASP A 67 -11.87 15.27 -0.55
C ASP A 67 -11.09 15.80 0.64
N GLY A 68 -10.55 17.00 0.52
CA GLY A 68 -9.90 17.57 1.68
C GLY A 68 -9.29 18.94 1.47
N HIS A 69 -8.66 19.38 2.54
CA HIS A 69 -7.94 20.63 2.57
C HIS A 69 -6.71 20.47 3.46
N ARG A 70 -5.56 20.26 2.80
CA ARG A 70 -4.27 19.95 3.41
C ARG A 70 -3.85 20.99 4.44
N SER A 71 -4.07 22.27 4.15
CA SER A 71 -3.68 23.34 5.07
C SER A 71 -4.46 23.34 6.38
N CYS A 72 -5.65 22.73 6.40
CA CYS A 72 -6.50 22.61 7.58
C CYS A 72 -6.56 21.17 8.14
N ASN A 73 -5.82 20.22 7.56
CA ASN A 73 -5.87 18.79 7.89
C ASN A 73 -7.29 18.19 7.89
N ILE A 74 -8.16 18.68 6.98
CA ILE A 74 -9.50 18.13 6.81
C ILE A 74 -9.48 17.10 5.70
N VAL A 75 -10.07 15.94 5.97
CA VAL A 75 -10.25 14.83 5.05
C VAL A 75 -11.69 14.39 5.17
N PHE A 76 -12.41 14.38 4.05
CA PHE A 76 -13.79 13.94 3.98
C PHE A 76 -13.96 12.85 2.93
N SER A 77 -14.73 11.84 3.30
CA SER A 77 -15.37 10.96 2.32
C SER A 77 -16.33 11.77 1.44
N PRO A 78 -16.67 11.26 0.23
CA PRO A 78 -17.62 11.91 -0.65
C PRO A 78 -18.96 12.26 0.01
N GLU A 79 -19.48 11.35 0.84
CA GLU A 79 -20.71 11.55 1.63
C GLU A 79 -20.57 12.73 2.62
N GLU A 80 -19.46 12.82 3.34
CA GLU A 80 -19.20 13.90 4.29
C GLU A 80 -19.05 15.25 3.60
N THR A 81 -18.42 15.28 2.42
CA THR A 81 -18.32 16.47 1.57
C THR A 81 -19.69 16.98 1.17
N GLY A 82 -20.63 16.08 0.84
CA GLY A 82 -22.03 16.41 0.57
C GLY A 82 -22.71 17.09 1.76
N LYS A 83 -22.47 16.61 2.99
CA LYS A 83 -23.03 17.17 4.23
C LYS A 83 -22.48 18.55 4.58
N HIS A 84 -21.31 18.90 4.07
CA HIS A 84 -20.63 20.18 4.34
C HIS A 84 -20.68 21.15 3.15
N ASP A 85 -21.53 20.88 2.15
CA ASP A 85 -21.65 21.69 0.93
C ASP A 85 -20.31 21.98 0.24
N ARG A 86 -19.36 21.05 0.33
CA ARG A 86 -17.98 21.19 -0.19
C ARG A 86 -17.17 22.31 0.46
N ILE A 87 -17.56 22.78 1.64
CA ILE A 87 -16.90 23.88 2.36
C ILE A 87 -16.09 23.31 3.54
N CYS A 88 -14.84 23.75 3.65
CA CYS A 88 -13.99 23.42 4.79
C CYS A 88 -14.55 24.05 6.08
N PRO A 89 -14.78 23.28 7.16
CA PRO A 89 -15.33 23.82 8.40
C PRO A 89 -14.37 24.77 9.13
N VAL A 90 -13.06 24.67 8.86
CA VAL A 90 -12.01 25.46 9.52
C VAL A 90 -11.83 26.83 8.87
N CYS A 91 -11.56 26.86 7.57
CA CYS A 91 -11.23 28.10 6.86
C CYS A 91 -12.35 28.64 5.97
N ARG A 92 -13.48 27.93 5.85
CA ARG A 92 -14.64 28.27 5.01
C ARG A 92 -14.37 28.39 3.50
N LYS A 93 -13.22 27.92 3.02
CA LYS A 93 -12.91 27.79 1.59
C LYS A 93 -13.45 26.47 1.04
N GLN A 94 -13.57 26.38 -0.28
CA GLN A 94 -13.92 25.13 -0.96
C GLN A 94 -12.86 24.05 -0.72
N LEU A 95 -13.31 22.81 -0.56
CA LEU A 95 -12.45 21.63 -0.49
C LEU A 95 -11.91 21.27 -1.87
N THR A 96 -10.69 20.72 -1.91
CA THR A 96 -10.19 20.03 -3.09
C THR A 96 -10.95 18.71 -3.22
N LEU A 97 -11.69 18.55 -4.32
CA LEU A 97 -12.48 17.35 -4.57
C LEU A 97 -11.61 16.21 -5.10
N GLY A 98 -11.75 15.03 -4.51
CA GLY A 98 -11.01 13.84 -4.84
C GLY A 98 -11.65 13.00 -5.95
N VAL A 99 -10.92 11.95 -6.34
CA VAL A 99 -11.35 10.95 -7.31
C VAL A 99 -12.58 10.20 -6.80
N ALA A 100 -12.64 9.87 -5.51
CA ALA A 100 -13.78 9.17 -4.92
C ALA A 100 -15.08 9.97 -5.09
N TYR A 101 -15.03 11.29 -4.91
CA TYR A 101 -16.18 12.17 -5.12
C TYR A 101 -16.62 12.19 -6.57
N ARG A 102 -15.68 12.24 -7.52
CA ARG A 102 -16.00 12.16 -8.95
C ARG A 102 -16.62 10.82 -9.33
N VAL A 103 -16.14 9.72 -8.74
CA VAL A 103 -16.71 8.38 -8.94
C VAL A 103 -18.15 8.34 -8.42
N GLU A 104 -18.40 8.84 -7.21
CA GLU A 104 -19.75 8.88 -6.62
C GLU A 104 -20.72 9.71 -7.48
N GLN A 105 -20.30 10.87 -7.99
CA GLN A 105 -21.13 11.67 -8.89
C GLN A 105 -21.57 10.95 -10.18
N LEU A 106 -20.74 10.03 -10.68
CA LEU A 106 -20.98 9.29 -11.91
C LEU A 106 -21.56 7.90 -11.65
N ALA A 107 -21.67 7.49 -10.38
CA ALA A 107 -22.08 6.15 -10.02
C ALA A 107 -23.55 5.93 -10.39
N ASP A 108 -23.77 4.93 -11.24
CA ASP A 108 -25.09 4.38 -11.58
C ASP A 108 -25.46 3.19 -10.68
N ARG A 109 -24.58 2.82 -9.73
CA ARG A 109 -24.64 1.61 -8.91
C ARG A 109 -24.19 1.90 -7.47
N PRO A 110 -24.72 1.15 -6.49
CA PRO A 110 -24.31 1.33 -5.10
C PRO A 110 -22.85 0.92 -4.89
N LEU A 111 -22.22 1.52 -3.86
CA LEU A 111 -20.89 1.15 -3.41
C LEU A 111 -20.85 -0.36 -3.09
N GLY A 112 -19.79 -1.04 -3.52
CA GLY A 112 -19.62 -2.48 -3.31
C GLY A 112 -20.33 -3.36 -4.34
N PHE A 113 -21.01 -2.79 -5.34
CA PHE A 113 -21.56 -3.58 -6.44
C PHE A 113 -20.46 -4.32 -7.21
N VAL A 114 -20.61 -5.64 -7.37
CA VAL A 114 -19.72 -6.47 -8.19
C VAL A 114 -20.52 -7.09 -9.33
N LYS A 115 -20.09 -6.87 -10.57
CA LYS A 115 -20.74 -7.44 -11.76
C LYS A 115 -20.64 -8.97 -11.74
N LYS A 116 -21.69 -9.66 -12.20
CA LYS A 116 -21.63 -11.11 -12.48
C LYS A 116 -20.48 -11.42 -13.45
N ASN A 117 -19.63 -12.38 -13.09
CA ASN A 117 -18.42 -12.76 -13.84
C ASN A 117 -17.35 -11.66 -13.92
N ALA A 118 -17.32 -10.72 -12.96
CA ALA A 118 -16.20 -9.80 -12.84
C ALA A 118 -14.89 -10.57 -12.62
N ILE A 119 -13.85 -10.16 -13.32
CA ILE A 119 -12.49 -10.65 -13.07
C ILE A 119 -12.07 -10.14 -11.69
N PRO A 120 -11.61 -11.01 -10.78
CA PRO A 120 -11.21 -10.59 -9.44
C PRO A 120 -9.95 -9.73 -9.46
N PHE A 121 -9.74 -8.97 -8.38
CA PHE A 121 -8.49 -8.26 -8.13
C PHE A 121 -7.98 -8.57 -6.72
N LYS A 122 -6.68 -8.39 -6.52
CA LYS A 122 -6.06 -8.35 -5.19
C LYS A 122 -5.47 -6.98 -4.99
N SER A 123 -5.81 -6.35 -3.87
CA SER A 123 -5.13 -5.13 -3.45
C SER A 123 -3.90 -5.51 -2.63
N LEU A 124 -2.73 -5.03 -3.02
CA LEU A 124 -1.47 -5.30 -2.33
C LEU A 124 -0.76 -4.00 -1.97
N ILE A 125 -0.04 -4.06 -0.84
CA ILE A 125 0.92 -3.05 -0.45
C ILE A 125 2.31 -3.56 -0.83
N PRO A 126 3.17 -2.77 -1.50
CA PRO A 126 4.51 -3.21 -1.84
C PRO A 126 5.30 -3.67 -0.62
N LEU A 127 6.09 -4.73 -0.77
CA LEU A 127 6.73 -5.40 0.36
C LEU A 127 7.64 -4.47 1.16
N GLN A 128 8.40 -3.60 0.48
CA GLN A 128 9.26 -2.61 1.14
C GLN A 128 8.46 -1.58 1.94
N GLU A 129 7.23 -1.25 1.53
CA GLU A 129 6.35 -0.37 2.30
C GLU A 129 5.78 -1.06 3.54
N ILE A 130 5.45 -2.36 3.45
CA ILE A 130 5.04 -3.16 4.62
C ILE A 130 6.18 -3.21 5.64
N ILE A 131 7.39 -3.55 5.20
CA ILE A 131 8.57 -3.64 6.06
C ILE A 131 8.85 -2.28 6.70
N ALA A 132 8.92 -1.21 5.90
CA ALA A 132 9.17 0.14 6.39
C ALA A 132 8.11 0.58 7.41
N GLY A 133 6.84 0.26 7.17
CA GLY A 133 5.74 0.57 8.07
C GLY A 133 5.82 -0.19 9.41
N VAL A 134 6.13 -1.49 9.37
CA VAL A 134 6.28 -2.32 10.58
C VAL A 134 7.45 -1.87 11.44
N TYR A 135 8.58 -1.54 10.82
CA TYR A 135 9.79 -1.08 11.53
C TYR A 135 9.83 0.44 11.75
N GLN A 136 8.83 1.18 11.27
CA GLN A 136 8.79 2.65 11.34
C GLN A 136 10.05 3.33 10.77
N THR A 137 10.55 2.80 9.64
CA THR A 137 11.71 3.32 8.91
C THR A 137 11.32 3.80 7.51
N SER A 138 12.28 4.31 6.73
CA SER A 138 12.04 4.62 5.31
C SER A 138 12.14 3.38 4.43
N VAL A 139 11.50 3.40 3.26
CA VAL A 139 11.58 2.32 2.27
C VAL A 139 13.02 2.05 1.78
N GLY A 140 13.89 3.06 1.83
CA GLY A 140 15.31 2.95 1.45
C GLY A 140 16.25 2.70 2.64
N SER A 141 15.72 2.41 3.84
CA SER A 141 16.57 2.17 5.01
C SER A 141 17.32 0.84 4.88
N LYS A 142 18.49 0.74 5.53
CA LYS A 142 19.26 -0.51 5.61
C LYS A 142 18.43 -1.64 6.22
N THR A 143 17.68 -1.36 7.28
CA THR A 143 16.77 -2.32 7.93
C THR A 143 15.70 -2.83 6.96
N THR A 144 15.13 -1.94 6.15
CA THR A 144 14.14 -2.32 5.13
C THR A 144 14.76 -3.23 4.08
N GLN A 145 15.92 -2.83 3.56
CA GLN A 145 16.61 -3.59 2.52
C GLN A 145 17.03 -4.98 3.00
N GLU A 146 17.60 -5.10 4.20
CA GLU A 146 18.04 -6.39 4.76
C GLU A 146 16.87 -7.38 4.95
N ASN A 147 15.70 -6.90 5.40
CA ASN A 147 14.52 -7.75 5.52
C ASN A 147 13.91 -8.09 4.16
N TYR A 148 13.93 -7.15 3.22
CA TYR A 148 13.48 -7.39 1.85
C TYR A 148 14.33 -8.48 1.19
N ASP A 149 15.66 -8.38 1.28
CA ASP A 149 16.59 -9.34 0.68
C ASP A 149 16.42 -10.75 1.27
N LYS A 150 16.23 -10.88 2.59
CA LYS A 150 15.92 -12.16 3.25
C LYS A 150 14.65 -12.79 2.70
N LEU A 151 13.60 -11.99 2.53
CA LEU A 151 12.33 -12.47 2.00
C LEU A 151 12.47 -12.87 0.54
N ILE A 152 13.16 -12.07 -0.28
CA ILE A 152 13.43 -12.40 -1.68
C ILE A 152 14.24 -13.70 -1.79
N GLN A 153 15.23 -13.91 -0.94
CA GLN A 153 16.01 -15.15 -0.92
C GLN A 153 15.13 -16.38 -0.60
N LEU A 154 14.13 -16.22 0.27
CA LEU A 154 13.17 -17.28 0.59
C LEU A 154 12.15 -17.51 -0.54
N GLY A 155 11.56 -16.42 -1.07
CA GLY A 155 10.38 -16.48 -1.93
C GLY A 155 10.63 -16.32 -3.43
N GLY A 156 11.85 -15.97 -3.84
CA GLY A 156 12.28 -15.74 -5.23
C GLY A 156 11.71 -14.48 -5.88
N SER A 157 10.48 -14.09 -5.56
CA SER A 157 9.84 -12.87 -6.08
C SER A 157 8.88 -12.25 -5.06
N GLU A 158 8.75 -10.92 -5.11
CA GLU A 158 7.83 -10.17 -4.25
C GLU A 158 6.39 -10.66 -4.38
N ASN A 159 5.92 -10.92 -5.60
CA ASN A 159 4.55 -11.42 -5.82
C ASN A 159 4.32 -12.78 -5.17
N ASN A 160 5.29 -13.70 -5.20
CA ASN A 160 5.15 -14.99 -4.52
C ASN A 160 5.06 -14.82 -2.98
N ILE A 161 5.86 -13.90 -2.43
CA ILE A 161 5.84 -13.56 -0.99
C ILE A 161 4.49 -12.96 -0.59
N LEU A 162 3.99 -12.00 -1.36
CA LEU A 162 2.76 -11.27 -1.05
C LEU A 162 1.51 -12.10 -1.31
N LEU A 163 1.50 -13.00 -2.29
CA LEU A 163 0.30 -13.75 -2.71
C LEU A 163 0.23 -15.17 -2.14
N SER A 164 1.36 -15.87 -2.00
CA SER A 164 1.35 -17.33 -1.86
C SER A 164 2.01 -17.85 -0.59
N LEU A 165 3.17 -17.31 -0.19
CA LEU A 165 3.95 -17.87 0.93
C LEU A 165 3.16 -17.90 2.24
N SER A 166 3.27 -18.98 3.00
CA SER A 166 2.57 -19.10 4.28
C SER A 166 3.19 -18.23 5.38
N GLY A 167 2.40 -17.80 6.36
CA GLY A 167 2.89 -17.04 7.50
C GLY A 167 3.98 -17.78 8.29
N THR A 168 3.89 -19.12 8.36
CA THR A 168 4.89 -19.97 9.02
C THR A 168 6.22 -20.02 8.28
N GLU A 169 6.22 -19.97 6.94
CA GLU A 169 7.45 -19.85 6.15
C GLU A 169 8.08 -18.47 6.30
N LEU A 170 7.29 -17.40 6.24
CA LEU A 170 7.77 -16.03 6.44
C LEU A 170 8.43 -15.86 7.81
N ALA A 171 7.80 -16.37 8.87
CA ALA A 171 8.31 -16.26 10.24
C ALA A 171 9.65 -17.00 10.49
N LYS A 172 10.12 -17.86 9.57
CA LYS A 172 11.44 -18.51 9.67
C LYS A 172 12.60 -17.54 9.44
N VAL A 173 12.38 -16.50 8.64
CA VAL A 173 13.45 -15.60 8.16
C VAL A 173 13.30 -14.16 8.64
N VAL A 174 12.09 -13.76 9.04
CA VAL A 174 11.80 -12.41 9.55
C VAL A 174 11.02 -12.44 10.86
N HIS A 175 10.96 -11.29 11.53
CA HIS A 175 10.22 -11.13 12.77
C HIS A 175 8.73 -11.52 12.62
N PRO A 176 8.11 -12.22 13.59
CA PRO A 176 6.71 -12.66 13.48
C PRO A 176 5.70 -11.56 13.14
N LYS A 177 5.87 -10.35 13.69
CA LYS A 177 5.02 -9.19 13.36
C LYS A 177 5.11 -8.77 11.89
N LEU A 178 6.28 -8.89 11.25
CA LEU A 178 6.40 -8.61 9.81
C LEU A 178 5.69 -9.69 8.99
N ALA A 179 5.84 -10.97 9.36
CA ALA A 179 5.09 -12.05 8.73
C ALA A 179 3.57 -11.83 8.85
N GLU A 180 3.09 -11.46 10.04
CA GLU A 180 1.69 -11.12 10.27
C GLU A 180 1.22 -9.93 9.42
N ALA A 181 2.01 -8.86 9.34
CA ALA A 181 1.70 -7.69 8.52
C ALA A 181 1.57 -8.03 7.02
N ILE A 182 2.42 -8.93 6.51
CA ILE A 182 2.32 -9.43 5.13
C ILE A 182 1.00 -10.19 4.93
N ILE A 183 0.61 -11.04 5.89
CA ILE A 183 -0.66 -11.78 5.83
C ILE A 183 -1.87 -10.83 5.93
N LYS A 184 -1.84 -9.85 6.84
CA LYS A 184 -2.87 -8.80 6.96
C LYS A 184 -2.99 -8.02 5.65
N SER A 185 -1.87 -7.64 5.02
CA SER A 185 -1.85 -6.95 3.71
C SER A 185 -2.50 -7.81 2.62
N ARG A 186 -2.11 -9.08 2.49
CA ARG A 186 -2.69 -10.06 1.54
C ARG A 186 -4.21 -10.18 1.65
N ASN A 187 -4.73 -10.07 2.87
CA ASN A 187 -6.15 -10.21 3.18
C ASN A 187 -6.91 -8.87 3.22
N ARG A 188 -6.28 -7.75 2.84
CA ARG A 188 -6.85 -6.40 2.90
C ARG A 188 -7.34 -6.00 4.30
N GLN A 189 -6.59 -6.41 5.32
CA GLN A 189 -6.86 -6.13 6.73
C GLN A 189 -5.98 -5.00 7.29
N VAL A 190 -5.17 -4.36 6.44
CA VAL A 190 -4.37 -3.18 6.81
C VAL A 190 -5.23 -1.94 6.60
N GLU A 191 -5.41 -1.15 7.67
CA GLU A 191 -6.08 0.14 7.57
C GLU A 191 -5.20 1.12 6.77
N ILE A 192 -5.82 1.86 5.85
CA ILE A 192 -5.15 2.87 5.05
C ILE A 192 -5.78 4.22 5.35
N LYS A 193 -4.97 5.16 5.82
CA LYS A 193 -5.38 6.56 5.88
C LYS A 193 -5.44 7.10 4.45
N PRO A 194 -6.60 7.58 3.98
CA PRO A 194 -6.74 8.03 2.61
C PRO A 194 -5.93 9.29 2.34
N GLY A 195 -5.39 9.39 1.13
CA GLY A 195 -4.77 10.59 0.63
C GLY A 195 -5.80 11.64 0.19
N TYR A 196 -5.42 12.90 0.27
CA TYR A 196 -6.26 14.06 0.02
C TYR A 196 -5.41 15.29 -0.28
N ASP A 197 -5.92 16.20 -1.13
CA ASP A 197 -5.31 17.51 -1.41
C ASP A 197 -3.77 17.50 -1.57
N GLY A 198 -3.25 16.54 -2.35
CA GLY A 198 -1.83 16.40 -2.66
C GLY A 198 -1.02 15.57 -1.66
N VAL A 199 -1.62 15.13 -0.55
CA VAL A 199 -1.02 14.26 0.46
C VAL A 199 -1.30 12.81 0.12
N TYR A 200 -0.26 11.99 0.01
CA TYR A 200 -0.42 10.55 -0.19
C TYR A 200 -1.09 9.89 1.01
N GLY A 201 -1.94 8.90 0.72
CA GLY A 201 -2.43 7.98 1.74
C GLY A 201 -1.30 7.13 2.30
N LYS A 202 -1.54 6.55 3.47
CA LYS A 202 -0.54 5.75 4.19
C LYS A 202 -1.16 4.54 4.87
N PRO A 203 -0.57 3.34 4.73
CA PRO A 203 -0.98 2.18 5.49
C PRO A 203 -0.57 2.36 6.96
N ILE A 204 -1.38 1.82 7.86
CA ILE A 204 -1.10 1.83 9.29
C ILE A 204 -0.63 0.42 9.69
N PHE A 205 0.55 0.35 10.29
CA PHE A 205 1.11 -0.88 10.81
C PHE A 205 1.42 -0.75 12.30
N GLU A 206 1.22 -1.85 13.02
CA GLU A 206 1.69 -1.99 14.39
C GLU A 206 3.21 -2.12 14.41
N ASN A 207 3.85 -1.43 15.37
CA ASN A 207 5.31 -1.35 15.42
C ASN A 207 5.91 -2.68 15.93
N ALA A 208 6.90 -3.20 15.19
CA ALA A 208 7.67 -4.37 15.61
C ALA A 208 8.40 -4.18 16.94
N ASP A 209 8.99 -3.00 17.16
CA ASP A 209 9.90 -2.71 18.27
C ASP A 209 9.22 -2.36 19.60
N GLN A 210 7.88 -2.24 19.61
CA GLN A 210 7.11 -1.90 20.82
C GLN A 210 6.91 -3.08 21.81
N THR A 211 7.50 -4.25 21.57
CA THR A 211 7.48 -5.39 22.52
C THR A 211 8.61 -5.37 23.56
N LYS A 212 9.17 -4.19 23.88
CA LYS A 212 9.78 -3.98 25.20
C LYS A 212 8.74 -3.33 26.08
N GLU A 213 8.15 -4.09 27.00
CA GLU A 213 7.57 -3.50 28.22
C GLU A 213 8.57 -2.45 28.75
N PRO A 214 8.12 -1.26 29.19
CA PRO A 214 9.02 -0.30 29.79
C PRO A 214 9.60 -0.93 31.06
N GLN A 215 10.81 -1.47 30.96
CA GLN A 215 11.63 -1.73 32.15
C GLN A 215 11.75 -0.39 32.86
N LYS A 216 11.15 -0.29 34.04
CA LYS A 216 11.36 0.80 34.98
C LYS A 216 12.88 0.97 35.13
N LYS A 217 13.45 1.96 34.44
CA LYS A 217 14.80 2.41 34.72
C LYS A 217 14.72 3.10 36.07
N GLU A 218 15.16 2.42 37.12
CA GLU A 218 15.50 3.08 38.37
C GLU A 218 16.46 4.22 38.04
N ALA A 219 16.09 5.42 38.48
CA ALA A 219 16.86 6.62 38.25
C ALA A 219 18.20 6.51 38.99
N THR A 220 19.24 6.11 38.27
CA THR A 220 20.62 6.29 38.74
C THR A 220 21.00 7.74 38.47
N SER A 221 21.17 8.49 39.55
CA SER A 221 21.64 9.88 39.54
C SER A 221 23.02 9.98 38.91
N ILE A 222 23.11 10.61 37.73
CA ILE A 222 24.38 10.96 37.10
C ILE A 222 24.89 12.26 37.77
N PRO A 223 26.13 12.31 38.29
CA PRO A 223 26.67 13.54 38.85
C PRO A 223 26.89 14.57 37.73
N LEU A 224 26.41 15.79 37.96
CA LEU A 224 26.61 16.94 37.07
C LEU A 224 28.11 17.19 36.85
N LYS A 225 28.60 16.96 35.62
CA LYS A 225 29.94 17.40 35.20
C LYS A 225 30.01 18.93 35.30
N LYS A 226 31.01 19.44 36.02
CA LYS A 226 31.32 20.88 36.11
C LYS A 226 31.58 21.44 34.71
N LYS A 227 30.91 22.54 34.39
CA LYS A 227 31.05 23.29 33.13
C LYS A 227 32.42 23.99 33.11
N GLN A 228 33.25 23.71 32.11
CA GLN A 228 34.53 24.38 31.87
C GLN A 228 34.29 25.86 31.59
N LYS A 229 35.04 26.75 32.27
CA LYS A 229 34.78 28.20 32.25
C LYS A 229 35.76 29.00 31.39
N SER A 230 36.80 28.40 30.84
CA SER A 230 37.78 29.08 29.98
C SER A 230 38.53 28.12 29.05
N LEU A 231 38.96 28.62 27.89
CA LEU A 231 39.79 27.92 26.89
C LEU A 231 41.28 27.79 27.30
N THR A 232 41.69 28.36 28.44
CA THR A 232 43.07 28.22 28.98
C THR A 232 43.24 27.08 29.97
N GLU A 233 42.18 26.33 30.29
CA GLU A 233 42.27 25.10 31.08
C GLU A 233 42.39 23.91 30.12
N PHE A 234 43.63 23.66 29.65
CA PHE A 234 44.02 22.38 29.06
C PHE A 234 44.78 21.55 30.10
#